data_AF-A0A553EB54-F1
#
_entry.id   AF-A0A553EB54-F1
#
_cell.length_a   1.000
_cell.length_b   1.000
_cell.length_c   1.000
_cell.angle_alpha   90.00
_cell.angle_beta   90.00
_cell.angle_gamma   90.00
#
_symmetry.space_group_name_H-M   'P 1'
#
loop_
_entity.id
_entity.type
_entity.pdbx_description
1 polymer ?
#
loop_
_entity_poly.entity_id
_entity_poly.type
_entity_poly.pdbx_seq_one_letter_code
_entity_poly.pdbx_strand_id
1 'polypeptide(L)'
;MQSKPTNSPVDLHVGTMLKTYIDHHRISKASLARYLGIQDSVVLRYQKSATLQAALLLRLSHALKHNFFQDIASTLPSTYTTTAPLDTTKDVKIAALEQEIIILKAEKAVLLLR
;
A
#
# COMPACT_ATOMS: atom_id res chain seq x y z
N MET A 1 20.04 25.37 16.99
CA MET A 1 20.03 24.05 16.33
C MET A 1 19.22 24.20 15.05
N GLN A 2 19.87 24.07 13.90
CA GLN A 2 19.32 24.48 12.60
C GLN A 2 18.15 23.56 12.19
N SER A 3 16.98 24.16 11.95
CA SER A 3 15.88 23.54 11.24
C SER A 3 16.32 23.27 9.79
N LYS A 4 16.31 22.00 9.39
CA LYS A 4 16.61 21.56 8.02
C LYS A 4 15.51 22.07 7.06
N PRO A 5 15.85 22.33 5.78
CA PRO A 5 14.97 23.05 4.86
C PRO A 5 13.76 22.18 4.51
N THR A 6 12.58 22.71 4.79
CA THR A 6 11.28 22.22 4.33
C THR A 6 11.08 22.67 2.88
N ASN A 7 11.59 21.87 1.93
CA ASN A 7 11.10 21.88 0.55
C ASN A 7 11.61 20.62 -0.17
N SER A 8 10.90 19.52 0.03
CA SER A 8 10.94 18.33 -0.82
C SER A 8 9.49 17.86 -0.95
N PRO A 9 8.98 17.55 -2.16
CA PRO A 9 7.54 17.41 -2.41
C PRO A 9 6.88 16.20 -1.75
N VAL A 10 7.62 15.38 -1.00
CA VAL A 10 7.06 14.26 -0.22
C VAL A 10 7.87 14.10 1.07
N ASP A 11 7.28 14.45 2.21
CA ASP A 11 7.84 14.11 3.54
C ASP A 11 7.54 12.62 3.84
N LEU A 12 8.23 11.73 3.14
CA LEU A 12 8.04 10.28 3.28
C LEU A 12 8.72 9.79 4.56
N HIS A 13 7.90 9.47 5.56
CA HIS A 13 8.37 8.83 6.78
C HIS A 13 7.96 7.35 6.83
N VAL A 14 8.86 6.46 6.42
CA VAL A 14 8.57 5.02 6.29
C VAL A 14 8.18 4.38 7.63
N GLY A 15 8.80 4.81 8.74
CA GLY A 15 8.47 4.32 10.08
C GLY A 15 7.04 4.62 10.54
N THR A 16 6.48 5.79 10.20
CA THR A 16 5.10 6.13 10.57
C THR A 16 4.13 5.33 9.71
N MET A 17 4.42 5.11 8.43
CA MET A 17 3.64 4.22 7.57
C MET A 17 3.57 2.80 8.15
N LEU A 18 4.73 2.25 8.56
CA LEU A 18 4.80 0.94 9.21
C LEU A 18 4.02 0.92 10.53
N LYS A 19 4.17 1.97 11.36
CA LYS A 19 3.46 2.09 12.64
C LYS A 19 1.94 2.13 12.43
N THR A 20 1.46 2.96 11.52
CA THR A 20 0.03 3.12 11.20
C THR A 20 -0.57 1.79 10.77
N TYR A 21 0.12 1.04 9.89
CA TYR A 21 -0.35 -0.28 9.48
C TYR A 21 -0.42 -1.26 10.65
N ILE A 22 0.63 -1.35 11.47
CA ILE A 22 0.67 -2.24 12.64
C ILE A 22 -0.44 -1.91 13.64
N ASP A 23 -0.66 -0.62 13.92
CA ASP A 23 -1.66 -0.15 14.88
C ASP A 23 -3.08 -0.43 14.35
N HIS A 24 -3.35 -0.10 13.07
CA HIS A 24 -4.64 -0.33 12.43
C HIS A 24 -5.04 -1.80 12.41
N HIS A 25 -4.09 -2.69 12.08
CA HIS A 25 -4.33 -4.13 12.01
C HIS A 25 -4.13 -4.84 13.36
N ARG A 26 -3.90 -4.09 14.45
CA ARG A 26 -3.68 -4.60 15.81
C ARG A 26 -2.62 -5.70 15.87
N ILE A 27 -1.55 -5.54 15.09
CA ILE A 27 -0.51 -6.55 14.97
C ILE A 27 0.38 -6.49 16.21
N SER A 28 0.52 -7.64 16.88
CA SER A 28 1.41 -7.76 18.04
C SER A 28 2.87 -7.54 17.61
N LYS A 29 3.52 -6.53 18.21
CA LYS A 29 4.94 -6.23 18.01
C LYS A 29 5.83 -7.43 18.34
N ALA A 30 5.51 -8.15 19.43
CA ALA A 30 6.23 -9.35 19.85
C ALA A 30 6.08 -10.48 18.83
N SER A 31 4.87 -10.66 18.26
CA SER A 31 4.65 -11.68 17.23
C SER A 31 5.40 -11.35 15.94
N LEU A 32 5.40 -10.08 15.53
CA LEU A 32 6.16 -9.60 14.37
C LEU A 32 7.67 -9.78 14.58
N ALA A 33 8.18 -9.43 15.76
CA ALA A 33 9.59 -9.57 16.11
C ALA A 33 10.03 -11.04 16.08
N ARG A 34 9.22 -11.95 16.65
CA ARG A 34 9.45 -13.41 16.60
C ARG A 34 9.46 -13.93 15.17
N TYR A 35 8.50 -13.53 14.35
CA TYR A 35 8.44 -13.92 12.94
C TYR A 35 9.69 -13.46 12.16
N LEU A 36 10.18 -12.25 12.45
CA LEU A 36 11.36 -11.67 11.81
C LEU A 36 12.70 -12.15 12.41
N GLY A 37 12.69 -12.87 13.54
CA GLY A 37 13.89 -13.28 14.26
C GLY A 37 14.67 -12.12 14.87
N ILE A 38 13.98 -11.05 15.29
CA ILE A 38 14.59 -9.84 15.87
C ILE A 38 14.00 -9.53 17.25
N GLN A 39 14.63 -8.60 17.96
CA GLN A 39 14.10 -8.11 19.25
C GLN A 39 12.96 -7.09 19.05
N ASP A 40 12.01 -7.06 19.97
CA ASP A 40 10.89 -6.10 19.97
C ASP A 40 11.37 -4.63 19.95
N SER A 41 12.49 -4.35 20.62
CA SER A 41 13.15 -3.03 20.62
C SER A 41 13.56 -2.57 19.22
N VAL A 42 13.92 -3.51 18.34
CA VAL A 42 14.29 -3.26 16.96
C VAL A 42 13.06 -2.89 16.13
N VAL A 43 11.93 -3.57 16.34
CA VAL A 43 10.64 -3.22 15.70
C VAL A 43 10.22 -1.80 16.09
N LEU A 44 10.33 -1.45 17.37
CA LEU A 44 10.04 -0.08 17.85
C LEU A 44 10.98 0.96 17.23
N ARG A 45 12.26 0.62 17.04
CA ARG A 45 13.21 1.49 16.36
C ARG A 45 12.78 1.74 14.92
N TYR A 46 12.38 0.71 14.19
CA TYR A 46 11.92 0.84 12.80
C TYR A 46 10.71 1.76 12.67
N GLN A 47 9.77 1.70 13.60
CA GLN A 47 8.59 2.59 13.62
C GLN A 47 8.95 4.08 13.82
N LYS A 48 10.08 4.37 14.44
CA LYS A 48 10.57 5.74 14.69
C LYS A 48 11.53 6.24 13.62
N SER A 49 11.99 5.38 12.72
CA SER A 49 12.95 5.75 11.68
C SER A 49 12.25 6.34 10.46
N ALA A 50 12.66 7.54 10.05
CA ALA A 50 12.17 8.17 8.82
C ALA A 50 12.49 7.34 7.58
N THR A 51 13.67 6.72 7.56
CA THR A 51 14.16 5.88 6.47
C THR A 51 14.33 4.43 6.94
N LEU A 52 14.15 3.49 6.02
CA LEU A 52 14.46 2.08 6.21
C LEU A 52 15.18 1.56 4.97
N GLN A 53 16.07 0.59 5.14
CA GLN A 53 16.68 -0.11 4.02
C GLN A 53 15.61 -0.84 3.21
N ALA A 54 15.65 -0.74 1.88
CA ALA A 54 14.66 -1.37 1.00
C ALA A 54 14.53 -2.88 1.23
N ALA A 55 15.65 -3.59 1.46
CA ALA A 55 15.63 -5.02 1.79
C ALA A 55 14.86 -5.32 3.09
N LEU A 56 14.96 -4.46 4.09
CA LEU A 56 14.19 -4.59 5.34
C LEU A 56 12.71 -4.29 5.10
N LEU A 57 12.39 -3.25 4.34
CA LEU A 57 11.00 -2.91 3.99
C LEU A 57 10.34 -4.05 3.19
N LEU A 58 11.09 -4.70 2.30
CA LEU A 58 10.62 -5.88 1.56
C LEU A 58 10.37 -7.07 2.49
N ARG A 59 11.27 -7.35 3.43
CA ARG A 59 11.05 -8.38 4.46
C ARG A 59 9.80 -8.10 5.30
N LEU A 60 9.61 -6.84 5.70
CA LEU A 60 8.41 -6.41 6.42
C LEU A 60 7.15 -6.58 5.57
N SER A 61 7.24 -6.27 4.27
CA SER A 61 6.14 -6.44 3.32
C SER A 61 5.68 -7.91 3.26
N HIS A 62 6.65 -8.83 3.16
CA HIS A 62 6.37 -10.27 3.19
C HIS A 62 5.83 -10.75 4.55
N ALA A 63 6.40 -10.28 5.65
CA ALA A 63 5.97 -10.67 7.00
C ALA A 63 4.53 -10.23 7.31
N LEU A 64 4.16 -9.02 6.85
CA LEU A 64 2.86 -8.42 7.11
C LEU A 64 1.85 -8.67 5.99
N LYS A 65 2.28 -9.36 4.91
CA LYS A 65 1.53 -9.55 3.66
C LYS A 65 0.94 -8.25 3.12
N HIS A 66 1.71 -7.17 3.22
CA HIS A 66 1.30 -5.81 2.83
C HIS A 66 2.37 -5.17 1.95
N ASN A 67 1.97 -4.59 0.83
CA ASN A 67 2.92 -4.03 -0.13
C ASN A 67 3.23 -2.56 0.16
N PHE A 68 4.17 -2.32 1.07
CA PHE A 68 4.60 -0.95 1.41
C PHE A 68 5.24 -0.19 0.23
N PHE A 69 5.75 -0.88 -0.79
CA PHE A 69 6.26 -0.21 -2.00
C PHE A 69 5.12 0.33 -2.85
N GLN A 70 3.98 -0.34 -2.88
CA GLN A 70 2.79 0.17 -3.55
C GLN A 70 2.24 1.41 -2.85
N ASP A 71 2.28 1.45 -1.51
CA ASP A 71 1.90 2.65 -0.76
C ASP A 71 2.76 3.85 -1.17
N ILE A 72 4.08 3.64 -1.25
CA ILE A 72 5.02 4.69 -1.70
C ILE A 72 4.76 5.06 -3.16
N ALA A 73 4.58 4.08 -4.04
CA ALA A 73 4.27 4.31 -5.45
C ALA A 73 2.97 5.11 -5.65
N SER A 74 1.99 4.93 -4.76
CA SER A 74 0.70 5.62 -4.81
C SER A 74 0.80 7.11 -4.45
N THR A 75 1.90 7.54 -3.81
CA THR A 75 2.19 8.96 -3.60
C THR A 75 2.81 9.65 -4.82
N LEU A 76 3.26 8.87 -5.81
CA LEU A 76 3.87 9.41 -7.02
C LEU A 76 2.78 9.86 -8.00
N PRO A 77 3.06 10.88 -8.84
CA PRO A 77 2.15 11.28 -9.90
C PRO A 77 1.85 10.15 -10.88
N SER A 78 0.61 10.09 -11.37
CA SER A 78 0.18 9.10 -12.38
C SER A 78 0.87 9.26 -13.74
N THR A 79 1.57 10.37 -13.97
CA THR A 79 2.36 10.61 -15.19
C THR A 79 3.68 9.83 -15.21
N TYR A 80 4.07 9.22 -14.08
CA TYR A 80 5.33 8.51 -13.97
C TYR A 80 5.19 7.11 -14.57
N THR A 81 6.20 6.69 -15.33
CA THR A 81 6.22 5.40 -16.00
C THR A 81 6.74 4.31 -15.07
N THR A 82 6.35 3.05 -15.32
CA THR A 82 6.85 1.88 -14.61
C THR A 82 7.25 0.79 -15.60
N THR A 83 8.35 0.11 -15.30
CA THR A 83 8.81 -1.06 -16.06
C THR A 83 8.25 -2.37 -15.47
N ALA A 84 7.69 -2.32 -14.27
CA ALA A 84 7.08 -3.49 -13.66
C ALA A 84 5.83 -3.91 -14.45
N PRO A 85 5.63 -5.21 -14.71
CA PRO A 85 4.42 -5.68 -15.37
C PRO A 85 3.21 -5.28 -14.53
N LEU A 86 2.30 -4.53 -15.15
CA LEU A 86 1.04 -4.14 -14.53
C LEU A 86 0.14 -5.37 -14.44
N ASP A 87 -0.33 -5.68 -13.23
CA ASP A 87 -1.36 -6.69 -13.04
C ASP A 87 -2.71 -6.11 -13.48
N THR A 88 -3.04 -6.31 -14.75
CA THR A 88 -4.29 -5.83 -15.37
C THR A 88 -5.49 -6.71 -15.03
N THR A 89 -5.35 -7.74 -14.18
CA THR A 89 -6.46 -8.66 -13.85
C THR A 89 -7.65 -7.93 -13.24
N LYS A 90 -7.42 -6.85 -12.49
CA LYS A 90 -8.49 -6.00 -11.95
C LYS A 90 -9.15 -5.18 -13.04
N ASP A 91 -8.37 -4.59 -13.94
CA ASP A 91 -8.89 -3.76 -15.04
C ASP A 91 -9.77 -4.58 -15.99
N VAL A 92 -9.35 -5.82 -16.28
CA VAL A 92 -10.14 -6.78 -17.06
C VAL A 92 -11.46 -7.11 -16.37
N LYS A 93 -11.46 -7.33 -15.05
CA LYS A 93 -12.69 -7.57 -14.29
C LYS A 93 -13.59 -6.34 -14.24
N ILE A 94 -13.03 -5.15 -14.11
CA ILE A 94 -13.78 -3.89 -14.11
C ILE A 94 -14.48 -3.72 -15.46
N ALA A 95 -13.77 -3.87 -16.58
CA ALA A 95 -14.35 -3.79 -17.91
C ALA A 95 -15.47 -4.82 -18.14
N ALA A 96 -15.30 -6.05 -17.62
CA ALA A 96 -16.33 -7.08 -17.70
C ALA A 96 -17.59 -6.70 -16.89
N LEU A 97 -17.41 -6.20 -15.67
CA LEU A 97 -18.53 -5.76 -14.82
C LEU A 97 -19.24 -4.52 -15.39
N GLU A 98 -18.50 -3.59 -15.99
CA GLU A 98 -19.07 -2.42 -16.67
C GLU A 98 -19.94 -2.84 -17.86
N GLN A 99 -19.50 -3.84 -18.64
CA GLN A 99 -20.28 -4.39 -19.74
C GLN A 99 -21.55 -5.09 -19.24
N GLU A 100 -21.46 -5.85 -18.16
CA GLU A 100 -22.61 -6.50 -17.53
C GLU A 100 -23.64 -5.46 -17.04
N ILE A 101 -23.19 -4.38 -16.41
CA ILE A 101 -24.06 -3.28 -15.98
C ILE A 101 -24.79 -2.63 -17.17
N ILE A 102 -24.13 -2.47 -18.32
CA ILE A 102 -24.75 -1.91 -19.53
C ILE A 102 -25.88 -2.83 -20.01
N ILE A 103 -25.62 -4.13 -20.10
CA ILE A 103 -26.61 -5.13 -20.55
C ILE A 103 -27.81 -5.17 -19.59
N LEU A 104 -27.55 -5.27 -18.28
CA LEU A 104 -28.61 -5.30 -17.26
C LEU A 104 -29.47 -4.03 -17.27
N LYS A 105 -28.87 -2.86 -17.52
CA LYS A 105 -29.62 -1.60 -17.67
C LYS A 105 -30.51 -1.61 -18.92
N ALA A 106 -30.02 -2.15 -20.03
CA ALA A 106 -30.79 -2.27 -21.26
C ALA A 106 -31.97 -3.25 -21.09
N GLU A 107 -31.73 -4.42 -20.49
CA GLU A 107 -32.78 -5.40 -20.19
C GLU A 107 -33.86 -4.82 -19.27
N LYS A 108 -33.44 -4.12 -18.20
CA LYS A 108 -34.37 -3.41 -17.30
C LYS A 108 -35.20 -2.38 -18.06
N ALA A 109 -34.60 -1.60 -18.96
CA ALA A 109 -35.32 -0.59 -19.73
C ALA A 109 -36.38 -1.22 -20.65
N VAL A 110 -36.06 -2.34 -21.30
CA VAL A 110 -37.01 -3.10 -22.12
C VAL A 110 -38.17 -3.64 -21.27
N LEU A 111 -37.87 -4.18 -20.08
CA LEU A 111 -38.90 -4.70 -19.16
C LEU A 111 -39.84 -3.61 -18.62
N LEU A 112 -39.35 -2.38 -18.42
CA LEU A 112 -40.15 -1.25 -17.94
C LEU A 112 -41.00 -0.59 -19.04
N LEU A 113 -40.79 -0.94 -20.31
CA LEU A 113 -41.60 -0.50 -21.45
C LEU A 113 -42.76 -1.47 -21.79
N ARG A 114 -42.83 -2.60 -21.10
CA ARG A 114 -43.96 -3.55 -21.13
C ARG A 114 -44.93 -3.28 -19.99
#